data_AF-A0A519YBN1-F1
#
_entry.id   AF-A0A519YBN1-F1
#
_cell.length_a   1.000
_cell.length_b   1.000
_cell.length_c   1.000
_cell.angle_alpha   90.00
_cell.angle_beta   90.00
_cell.angle_gamma   90.00
#
_symmetry.space_group_name_H-M   'P 1'
#
loop_
_entity.id
_entity.type
_entity.pdbx_description
1 polymer ?
#
loop_
_entity_poly.entity_id
_entity_poly.type
_entity_poly.pdbx_seq_one_letter_code
_entity_poly.pdbx_strand_id
1 'polypeptide(L)' 'MSNTIVLVHGAWLNAKSWEKWVAHYEAKGYRVVAPNWPYDDRDPAELGVGVGPEFSGITVV' A
#
# COMPACT_ATOMS: atom_id res chain seq x y z
N MET A 1 -9.18 19.36 14.72
CA MET A 1 -8.14 18.45 14.20
C MET A 1 -8.75 17.62 13.08
N SER A 2 -7.96 17.25 12.07
CA SER A 2 -8.46 16.40 10.97
C SER A 2 -8.50 14.95 11.43
N ASN A 3 -9.67 14.31 11.40
CA ASN A 3 -9.84 12.87 11.69
C ASN A 3 -9.49 12.02 10.45
N THR A 4 -8.40 12.36 9.77
CA THR A 4 -7.97 11.65 8.55
C THR A 4 -6.72 10.82 8.82
N ILE A 5 -6.78 9.54 8.46
CA ILE A 5 -5.65 8.61 8.50
C ILE A 5 -5.20 8.35 7.06
N VAL A 6 -3.90 8.50 6.79
CA VAL A 6 -3.32 8.14 5.48
C VAL A 6 -2.43 6.91 5.67
N LEU A 7 -2.73 5.83 4.95
CA LEU A 7 -1.98 4.58 4.97
C LEU A 7 -1.09 4.53 3.74
N VAL A 8 0.23 4.44 3.96
CA VAL A 8 1.24 4.39 2.90
C VAL A 8 1.78 2.97 2.84
N HIS A 9 1.64 2.31 1.68
CA HIS A 9 2.18 0.98 1.47
C HIS A 9 3.70 1.01 1.23
N GLY A 10 4.36 -0.11 1.47
CA GLY A 10 5.77 -0.32 1.16
C GLY A 10 6.00 -0.83 -0.27
N ALA A 11 7.24 -1.25 -0.54
CA ALA A 11 7.61 -1.87 -1.80
C ALA A 11 6.82 -3.16 -2.05
N TRP A 12 6.48 -3.41 -3.32
CA TRP A 12 5.76 -4.61 -3.80
C TRP A 12 4.38 -4.85 -3.18
N LEU A 13 3.78 -3.79 -2.64
CA LEU A 13 2.42 -3.77 -2.09
C LEU A 13 1.61 -2.68 -2.80
N ASN A 14 0.31 -2.65 -2.52
CA ASN A 14 -0.58 -1.59 -2.99
C ASN A 14 -1.66 -1.29 -1.94
N ALA A 15 -2.61 -0.42 -2.28
CA ALA A 15 -3.70 -0.03 -1.39
C ALA A 15 -4.51 -1.23 -0.85
N LYS A 16 -4.60 -2.34 -1.60
CA LYS A 16 -5.37 -3.52 -1.17
C LYS A 16 -4.80 -4.16 0.10
N SER A 17 -3.49 -4.02 0.33
CA SER A 17 -2.82 -4.49 1.56
C SER A 17 -3.41 -3.86 2.83
N TRP A 18 -4.11 -2.73 2.69
CA TRP A 18 -4.71 -1.98 3.79
C TRP A 18 -6.22 -2.14 3.95
N GLU A 19 -6.93 -2.94 3.13
CA GLU A 19 -8.41 -3.04 3.16
C GLU A 19 -8.98 -3.30 4.55
N LYS A 20 -8.39 -4.25 5.30
CA LYS A 20 -8.83 -4.57 6.67
C LYS A 20 -8.63 -3.41 7.64
N TRP A 21 -7.57 -2.63 7.45
CA TRP A 21 -7.24 -1.48 8.29
C TRP A 21 -8.11 -0.27 7.95
N VAL A 22 -8.39 -0.04 6.67
CA VAL A 22 -9.36 0.94 6.20
C VAL A 22 -10.70 0.68 6.88
N ALA A 23 -11.25 -0.52 6.74
CA ALA A 23 -12.53 -0.89 7.37
C ALA A 23 -12.49 -0.73 8.90
N HIS A 24 -11.39 -1.12 9.55
CA HIS A 24 -11.24 -1.00 11.01
C HIS A 24 -11.32 0.45 11.50
N TYR A 25 -10.63 1.37 10.82
CA TYR A 25 -10.58 2.78 11.24
C TYR A 25 -11.81 3.56 10.77
N GLU A 26 -12.38 3.23 9.62
CA GLU A 26 -13.67 3.80 9.20
C GLU A 26 -14.79 3.44 10.18
N ALA A 27 -14.83 2.19 10.68
CA ALA A 27 -15.76 1.77 11.73
C ALA A 27 -15.60 2.56 13.05
N LYS A 28 -14.47 3.23 13.25
CA LYS A 28 -14.19 4.11 14.40
C LYS A 28 -14.45 5.59 14.12
N GLY A 29 -14.98 5.94 12.95
CA GLY A 29 -15.35 7.32 12.58
C GLY A 29 -14.21 8.14 11.98
N TYR A 30 -13.10 7.51 11.54
CA TYR A 30 -12.03 8.19 10.81
C TYR A 30 -12.32 8.21 9.31
N ARG A 31 -11.90 9.28 8.64
CA ARG A 31 -11.71 9.25 7.18
C ARG A 31 -10.39 8.54 6.91
N VAL A 32 -10.37 7.50 6.09
CA VAL A 32 -9.14 6.77 5.78
C VAL A 32 -8.83 6.90 4.30
N VAL A 33 -7.56 7.12 3.98
CA VAL A 33 -7.05 7.21 2.61
C VAL A 33 -5.88 6.25 2.46
N ALA A 34 -5.98 5.31 1.53
CA ALA A 34 -4.89 4.40 1.17
C ALA A 34 -4.67 4.51 -0.35
N PRO A 35 -3.88 5.48 -0.82
CA PRO A 35 -3.66 5.65 -2.25
C PRO A 35 -2.66 4.59 -2.76
N ASN A 36 -2.85 4.15 -4.00
CA ASN A 36 -1.78 3.49 -4.73
C ASN A 36 -0.71 4.52 -5.09
N TRP A 37 0.56 4.12 -5.07
CA TRP A 37 1.60 4.86 -5.77
C TRP A 37 1.34 4.77 -7.28
N PRO A 38 1.83 5.73 -8.07
CA PRO A 38 1.74 5.62 -9.53
C PRO A 38 2.27 4.27 -10.01
N TYR A 39 1.49 3.57 -10.85
CA TYR A 39 1.79 2.25 -11.45
C TYR A 39 1.69 1.01 -10.53
N ASP A 40 1.27 1.18 -9.27
CA ASP A 40 1.10 0.09 -8.30
C ASP A 40 -0.36 -0.39 -8.15
N ASP A 41 -1.26 -0.01 -9.06
CA ASP A 41 -2.66 -0.45 -9.08
C ASP A 41 -2.86 -1.88 -9.62
N ARG A 42 -1.78 -2.52 -10.08
CA ARG A 42 -1.73 -3.90 -10.58
C ARG A 42 -1.75 -4.93 -9.44
N ASP A 43 -1.79 -6.22 -9.79
CA ASP A 43 -1.72 -7.29 -8.79
C ASP A 43 -0.38 -7.22 -8.02
N PRO A 44 -0.38 -7.35 -6.67
CA PRO A 44 0.86 -7.34 -5.89
C PRO A 44 1.92 -8.32 -6.37
N ALA A 45 1.52 -9.48 -6.90
CA ALA A 45 2.46 -10.48 -7.43
C ALA A 45 3.24 -9.97 -8.66
N GLU A 46 2.72 -8.96 -9.36
CA GLU A 46 3.32 -8.40 -10.58
C GLU A 46 4.19 -7.16 -10.30
N LEU A 47 4.12 -6.59 -9.10
CA LEU A 47 4.81 -5.33 -8.77
C LEU A 47 6.34 -5.51 -8.68
N GLY A 48 6.83 -6.71 -8.35
CA GLY A 48 8.26 -7.03 -8.30
C GLY A 48 8.89 -7.41 -9.65
N VAL A 49 8.09 -7.69 -10.68
CA VAL A 49 8.55 -8.34 -11.92
C VAL A 49 9.31 -7.36 -12.85
N GLY A 50 9.07 -6.06 -12.72
CA GLY A 50 9.74 -5.03 -13.53
C GLY A 50 10.95 -4.37 -12.84
N VAL A 51 11.33 -4.84 -11.66
CA VAL A 51 12.42 -4.25 -10.89
C VAL A 51 13.75 -4.74 -11.48
N GLY A 52 14.61 -3.80 -11.87
CA GLY A 52 15.91 -4.11 -12.46
C GLY A 52 16.75 -5.03 -11.55
N PRO A 53 17.62 -5.88 -12.13
CA PRO A 53 18.42 -6.85 -11.37
C PRO A 53 19.31 -6.20 -10.30
N GLU A 54 19.62 -4.92 -10.42
CA GLU A 54 20.34 -4.11 -9.42
C GLU A 54 19.61 -3.99 -8.08
N PHE A 55 18.28 -4.18 -8.04
CA PHE A 55 17.51 -4.16 -6.80
C PHE A 55 17.06 -5.55 -6.34
N SER A 56 17.49 -6.65 -6.99
CA SER A 56 17.12 -8.01 -6.58
C SER A 56 17.60 -8.39 -5.17
N GLY A 57 18.56 -7.65 -4.59
CA GLY A 57 19.00 -7.80 -3.20
C GLY A 57 18.28 -6.90 -2.20
N ILE A 58 17.45 -5.96 -2.66
CA ILE A 58 16.61 -5.13 -1.81
C ILE A 58 15.29 -5.87 -1.66
N THR A 59 15.23 -6.79 -0.70
CA THR A 59 13.98 -7.36 -0.20
C THR A 59 13.88 -7.00 1.27
N VAL A 60 12.71 -6.55 1.71
CA VAL A 60 12.45 -6.39 3.15
C VAL A 60 12.20 -7.80 3.70
N VAL A 61 13.19 -8.34 4.41
CA VAL A 61 13.11 -9.63 5.11
C VAL A 61 12.13 -9.60 6.27
#